data_AF-A0A1Q8ZJN9-F1
#
_entry.id   AF-A0A1Q8ZJN9-F1
#
_cell.length_a   1.000
_cell.length_b   1.000
_cell.length_c   1.000
_cell.angle_alpha   90.00
_cell.angle_beta   90.00
_cell.angle_gamma   90.00
#
_symmetry.space_group_name_H-M   'P 1'
#
loop_
_entity.id
_entity.type
_entity.pdbx_description
1 polymer ?
#
loop_
_entity_poly.entity_id
_entity_poly.type
_entity_poly.pdbx_seq_one_letter_code
_entity_poly.pdbx_strand_id
1 'polypeptide(L)'
;MKINVKTGDELNRLLDNLQQEIVYANIYYRLYWDLNDALRSHPEEFAQSNTFWVLTFDALQDAWLIRLCRVFDTQCNNNLNLVNLLETIKENLHFFNEQNFRERLKDNAFVNSLAECDRVPDQAQLDKDIEFAKADPLVEKLRIWRNNIVAHKGSKFVLGKAPQLSEDPLECIPLL
;
A
#
# COMPACT_ATOMS: atom_id res chain seq x y z
N MET A 1 -1.89 -17.57 5.70
CA MET A 1 -3.27 -17.67 6.30
C MET A 1 -4.29 -17.32 5.22
N LYS A 2 -5.40 -18.07 5.09
CA LYS A 2 -6.23 -18.06 3.86
C LYS A 2 -7.40 -17.08 3.92
N ILE A 3 -7.40 -16.09 3.02
CA ILE A 3 -8.61 -15.33 2.67
C ILE A 3 -9.60 -16.33 2.05
N ASN A 4 -10.83 -16.34 2.55
CA ASN A 4 -11.86 -17.23 2.03
C ASN A 4 -12.48 -16.63 0.77
N VAL A 5 -11.97 -17.03 -0.39
CA VAL A 5 -12.46 -16.61 -1.71
C VAL A 5 -13.22 -17.77 -2.36
N LYS A 6 -14.48 -17.55 -2.74
CA LYS A 6 -15.37 -18.58 -3.28
C LYS A 6 -15.41 -18.58 -4.80
N THR A 7 -15.14 -17.44 -5.44
CA THR A 7 -15.24 -17.27 -6.89
C THR A 7 -14.09 -16.44 -7.46
N GLY A 8 -13.83 -16.58 -8.76
CA GLY A 8 -12.84 -15.73 -9.46
C GLY A 8 -13.21 -14.24 -9.42
N ASP A 9 -14.51 -13.91 -9.48
CA ASP A 9 -14.99 -12.52 -9.40
C ASP A 9 -14.73 -11.89 -8.03
N GLU A 10 -14.89 -12.66 -6.95
CA GLU A 10 -14.52 -12.21 -5.61
C GLU A 10 -13.02 -11.92 -5.51
N LEU A 11 -12.17 -12.80 -6.08
CA LEU A 11 -10.73 -12.57 -6.12
C LEU A 11 -10.37 -11.29 -6.88
N ASN A 12 -10.96 -11.11 -8.08
CA ASN A 12 -10.69 -9.94 -8.92
C ASN A 12 -11.05 -8.64 -8.20
N ARG A 13 -12.19 -8.58 -7.51
CA ARG A 13 -12.58 -7.39 -6.74
C ARG A 13 -11.62 -7.09 -5.59
N LEU A 14 -11.11 -8.11 -4.93
CA LEU A 14 -10.11 -7.94 -3.87
C LEU A 14 -8.79 -7.40 -4.45
N LEU A 15 -8.34 -7.96 -5.58
CA LEU A 15 -7.13 -7.49 -6.28
C LEU A 15 -7.29 -6.05 -6.77
N ASP A 16 -8.42 -5.71 -7.38
CA ASP A 16 -8.74 -4.36 -7.84
C ASP A 16 -8.71 -3.36 -6.68
N ASN A 17 -9.25 -3.73 -5.52
CA ASN A 17 -9.22 -2.88 -4.35
C ASN A 17 -7.79 -2.67 -3.83
N LEU A 18 -7.00 -3.74 -3.69
CA LEU A 18 -5.61 -3.63 -3.26
C LEU A 18 -4.78 -2.77 -4.24
N GLN A 19 -4.97 -2.96 -5.55
CA GLN A 19 -4.34 -2.15 -6.59
C GLN A 19 -4.74 -0.67 -6.43
N GLN A 20 -6.02 -0.37 -6.24
CA GLN A 20 -6.49 0.99 -6.03
C GLN A 20 -5.85 1.63 -4.79
N GLU A 21 -5.75 0.92 -3.67
CA GLU A 21 -5.09 1.45 -2.47
C GLU A 21 -3.62 1.80 -2.75
N ILE A 22 -2.88 0.94 -3.45
CA ILE A 22 -1.47 1.19 -3.83
C ILE A 22 -1.35 2.39 -4.78
N VAL A 23 -2.13 2.41 -5.86
CA VAL A 23 -2.07 3.46 -6.88
C VAL A 23 -2.45 4.81 -6.28
N TYR A 24 -3.57 4.88 -5.55
CA TYR A 24 -3.99 6.13 -4.95
C TYR A 24 -3.05 6.60 -3.84
N ALA A 25 -2.47 5.69 -3.05
CA ALA A 25 -1.43 6.09 -2.09
C ALA A 25 -0.30 6.86 -2.78
N ASN A 26 0.17 6.36 -3.93
CA ASN A 26 1.23 7.05 -4.68
C ASN A 26 0.75 8.39 -5.27
N ILE A 27 -0.47 8.46 -5.80
CA ILE A 27 -1.03 9.70 -6.36
C ILE A 27 -1.13 10.78 -5.28
N TYR A 28 -1.72 10.47 -4.12
CA TYR A 28 -1.86 11.42 -3.02
C TYR A 28 -0.50 11.85 -2.46
N TYR A 29 0.46 10.92 -2.36
CA TYR A 29 1.83 11.22 -1.96
C TYR A 29 2.50 12.21 -2.91
N ARG A 30 2.45 11.94 -4.22
CA ARG A 30 3.04 12.84 -5.23
C ARG A 30 2.36 14.21 -5.21
N LEU A 31 1.03 14.23 -5.18
CA LEU A 31 0.27 15.48 -5.14
C LEU A 31 0.63 16.34 -3.92
N TYR A 32 0.80 15.72 -2.74
CA TYR A 32 1.25 16.41 -1.55
C TYR A 32 2.62 17.08 -1.77
N TRP A 33 3.61 16.35 -2.28
CA TRP A 33 4.95 16.87 -2.49
C TRP A 33 5.03 17.91 -3.61
N ASP A 34 4.33 17.69 -4.72
CA ASP A 34 4.25 18.63 -5.83
C ASP A 34 3.63 19.96 -5.37
N LEU A 35 2.58 19.93 -4.54
CA LEU A 35 1.97 21.12 -3.96
C LEU A 35 2.88 21.80 -2.93
N ASN A 36 3.62 21.02 -2.14
CA ASN A 36 4.56 21.56 -1.18
C ASN A 36 5.74 22.27 -1.87
N ASP A 37 6.21 21.74 -3.00
CA ASP A 37 7.20 22.42 -3.85
C ASP A 37 6.63 23.66 -4.54
N ALA A 38 5.35 23.63 -4.95
CA ALA A 38 4.66 24.80 -5.47
C ALA A 38 4.52 25.91 -4.41
N LEU A 39 4.18 25.56 -3.16
CA LEU A 39 4.11 26.50 -2.03
C LEU A 39 5.42 27.26 -1.82
N ARG A 40 6.57 26.58 -1.95
CA ARG A 40 7.89 27.21 -1.84
C ARG A 40 8.15 28.25 -2.94
N SER A 41 7.56 28.04 -4.11
CA SER A 41 7.74 28.90 -5.28
C SER A 41 6.68 30.01 -5.37
N HIS A 42 5.53 29.82 -4.73
CA HIS A 42 4.33 30.66 -4.83
C HIS A 42 3.70 30.96 -3.44
N PRO A 43 4.46 31.47 -2.46
CA PRO A 43 3.95 31.60 -1.08
C PRO A 43 2.79 32.61 -0.96
N GLU A 44 2.77 33.65 -1.79
CA GLU A 44 1.74 34.70 -1.74
C GLU A 44 0.38 34.18 -2.20
N GLU A 45 0.35 33.35 -3.26
CA GLU A 45 -0.84 32.73 -3.81
C GLU A 45 -1.48 31.77 -2.81
N PHE A 46 -0.67 30.99 -2.11
CA PHE A 46 -1.14 30.10 -1.05
C PHE A 46 -1.61 30.87 0.19
N ALA A 47 -1.00 32.01 0.51
CA ALA A 47 -1.42 32.85 1.64
C ALA A 47 -2.85 33.40 1.47
N GLN A 48 -3.35 33.57 0.24
CA GLN A 48 -4.70 34.08 -0.02
C GLN A 48 -5.81 33.15 0.48
N SER A 49 -5.51 31.88 0.72
CA SER A 49 -6.49 30.91 1.24
C SER A 49 -5.82 29.94 2.21
N ASN A 50 -5.11 30.49 3.20
CA ASN A 50 -4.29 29.73 4.15
C ASN A 50 -5.04 28.54 4.76
N THR A 51 -6.25 28.74 5.30
CA THR A 51 -7.03 27.65 5.92
C THR A 51 -7.37 26.53 4.94
N PHE A 52 -7.72 26.87 3.69
CA PHE A 52 -8.00 25.87 2.67
C PHE A 52 -6.76 25.01 2.39
N TRP A 53 -5.60 25.65 2.22
CA TRP A 53 -4.37 24.93 1.91
C TRP A 53 -3.91 24.07 3.08
N VAL A 54 -3.96 24.56 4.32
CA VAL A 54 -3.66 23.77 5.52
C VAL A 54 -4.52 22.50 5.55
N LEU A 55 -5.85 22.64 5.42
CA LEU A 55 -6.75 21.48 5.41
C LEU A 55 -6.51 20.54 4.23
N THR A 56 -6.07 21.08 3.09
CA THR A 56 -5.76 20.28 1.89
C THR A 56 -4.49 19.46 2.12
N PHE A 57 -3.42 20.05 2.64
CA PHE A 57 -2.19 19.32 2.97
C PHE A 57 -2.45 18.22 4.00
N ASP A 58 -3.18 18.52 5.08
CA ASP A 58 -3.57 17.54 6.09
C ASP A 58 -4.35 16.37 5.45
N ALA A 59 -5.35 16.68 4.61
CA ALA A 59 -6.17 15.66 3.96
C ALA A 59 -5.37 14.78 2.98
N LEU A 60 -4.44 15.37 2.23
CA LEU A 60 -3.55 14.63 1.32
C LEU A 60 -2.62 13.72 2.11
N GLN A 61 -2.06 14.22 3.22
CA GLN A 61 -1.19 13.47 4.11
C GLN A 61 -1.91 12.26 4.71
N ASP A 62 -3.09 12.48 5.28
CA ASP A 62 -3.94 11.41 5.80
C ASP A 62 -4.31 10.40 4.70
N ALA A 63 -4.66 10.88 3.51
CA ALA A 63 -5.12 10.02 2.42
C ALA A 63 -4.05 9.04 1.96
N TRP A 64 -2.81 9.46 1.71
CA TRP A 64 -1.77 8.51 1.29
C TRP A 64 -1.37 7.58 2.43
N LEU A 65 -1.30 8.07 3.66
CA LEU A 65 -0.91 7.29 4.83
C LEU A 65 -1.94 6.19 5.14
N ILE A 66 -3.23 6.53 5.21
CA ILE A 66 -4.33 5.57 5.46
C ILE A 66 -4.29 4.43 4.44
N ARG A 67 -4.06 4.76 3.17
CA ARG A 67 -4.01 3.80 2.08
C ARG A 67 -2.81 2.85 2.22
N LEU A 68 -1.62 3.37 2.51
CA LEU A 68 -0.47 2.53 2.81
C LEU A 68 -0.71 1.63 4.03
N CYS A 69 -1.29 2.18 5.10
CA CYS A 69 -1.64 1.39 6.27
C CYS A 69 -2.54 0.21 5.90
N ARG A 70 -3.54 0.37 5.03
CA ARG A 70 -4.40 -0.73 4.56
C ARG A 70 -3.66 -1.77 3.73
N VAL A 71 -2.74 -1.35 2.86
CA VAL A 71 -1.91 -2.25 2.04
C VAL A 71 -1.09 -3.20 2.93
N PHE A 72 -0.59 -2.71 4.07
CA PHE A 72 0.26 -3.47 4.99
C PHE A 72 -0.45 -3.92 6.28
N ASP A 73 -1.77 -3.77 6.38
CA ASP A 73 -2.55 -4.12 7.59
C ASP A 73 -2.71 -5.64 7.71
N THR A 74 -1.95 -6.25 8.61
CA THR A 74 -2.03 -7.68 8.93
C THR A 74 -3.00 -8.01 10.05
N GLN A 75 -3.69 -7.02 10.63
CA GLN A 75 -4.58 -7.26 11.78
C GLN A 75 -5.94 -7.82 11.40
N CYS A 76 -6.39 -7.61 10.16
CA CYS A 76 -7.66 -8.13 9.68
C CYS A 76 -7.45 -9.37 8.81
N ASN A 77 -7.76 -10.53 9.37
CA ASN A 77 -7.51 -11.83 8.74
C ASN A 77 -8.37 -12.10 7.49
N ASN A 78 -9.39 -11.29 7.23
CA ASN A 78 -10.33 -11.47 6.12
C ASN A 78 -10.08 -10.50 4.94
N ASN A 79 -9.06 -9.64 5.03
CA ASN A 79 -8.77 -8.65 3.99
C ASN A 79 -7.61 -9.10 3.10
N LEU A 80 -7.68 -8.74 1.81
CA LEU A 80 -6.53 -8.86 0.91
C LEU A 80 -5.58 -7.69 1.15
N ASN A 81 -4.48 -7.98 1.83
CA ASN A 81 -3.32 -7.09 1.99
C ASN A 81 -2.13 -7.68 1.22
N LEU A 82 -1.03 -6.93 1.14
CA LEU A 82 0.15 -7.35 0.36
C LEU A 82 0.75 -8.67 0.87
N VAL A 83 0.82 -8.85 2.19
CA VAL A 83 1.36 -10.07 2.82
C VAL A 83 0.53 -11.30 2.43
N ASN A 84 -0.78 -11.22 2.61
CA ASN A 84 -1.69 -12.32 2.32
C ASN A 84 -1.72 -12.64 0.82
N LEU A 85 -1.60 -11.63 -0.05
CA LEU A 85 -1.47 -11.84 -1.50
C LEU A 85 -0.20 -12.64 -1.82
N LEU A 86 0.95 -12.22 -1.30
CA LEU A 86 2.24 -12.88 -1.54
C LEU A 86 2.27 -14.30 -0.98
N GLU A 87 1.72 -14.51 0.23
CA GLU A 87 1.54 -15.86 0.79
C GLU A 87 0.63 -16.73 -0.09
N THR A 88 -0.47 -16.16 -0.61
CA THR A 88 -1.39 -16.88 -1.49
C THR A 88 -0.71 -17.28 -2.80
N ILE A 89 0.11 -16.40 -3.39
CA ILE A 89 0.90 -16.70 -4.60
C ILE A 89 1.89 -17.84 -4.30
N LYS A 90 2.63 -17.74 -3.19
CA LYS A 90 3.59 -18.75 -2.73
C LYS A 90 2.94 -20.13 -2.53
N GLU A 91 1.74 -20.19 -1.93
CA GLU A 91 1.01 -21.44 -1.73
C GLU A 91 0.48 -22.04 -3.05
N ASN A 92 0.38 -21.26 -4.12
CA ASN A 92 -0.28 -21.66 -5.37
C ASN A 92 0.59 -21.46 -6.63
N LEU A 93 1.91 -21.62 -6.51
CA LEU A 93 2.86 -21.47 -7.62
C LEU A 93 2.54 -22.32 -8.85
N HIS A 94 1.89 -23.47 -8.65
CA HIS A 94 1.49 -24.35 -9.74
C HIS A 94 0.56 -23.67 -10.77
N PHE A 95 -0.22 -22.66 -10.39
CA PHE A 95 -1.04 -21.91 -11.35
C PHE A 95 -0.22 -21.08 -12.35
N PHE A 96 1.05 -20.83 -12.07
CA PHE A 96 1.91 -19.97 -12.87
C PHE A 96 2.76 -20.75 -13.88
N ASN A 97 2.71 -22.08 -13.84
CA ASN A 97 3.40 -22.92 -14.82
C ASN A 97 2.79 -22.78 -16.22
N GLU A 98 3.56 -23.16 -17.24
CA GLU A 98 3.16 -23.06 -18.64
C GLU A 98 1.82 -23.77 -18.93
N GLN A 99 1.62 -24.98 -18.38
CA GLN A 99 0.40 -25.75 -18.62
C GLN A 99 -0.86 -25.02 -18.14
N ASN A 100 -0.88 -24.56 -16.90
CA ASN A 100 -2.01 -23.82 -16.33
C ASN A 100 -2.15 -22.43 -16.97
N PHE A 101 -1.05 -21.81 -17.39
CA PHE A 101 -1.08 -20.57 -18.14
C PHE A 101 -1.78 -20.74 -19.50
N ARG A 102 -1.45 -21.80 -20.25
CA ARG A 102 -2.09 -22.13 -21.52
C ARG A 102 -3.57 -22.44 -21.37
N GLU A 103 -3.94 -23.22 -20.35
CA GLU A 103 -5.36 -23.53 -20.10
C GLU A 103 -6.17 -22.25 -19.83
N ARG A 104 -5.62 -21.31 -19.03
CA ARG A 104 -6.28 -20.02 -18.75
C ARG A 104 -6.42 -19.12 -19.98
N LEU A 105 -5.52 -19.24 -20.95
CA LEU A 105 -5.49 -18.41 -22.17
C LEU A 105 -5.82 -19.22 -23.44
N LYS A 106 -6.53 -20.34 -23.33
CA LYS A 106 -6.80 -21.22 -24.48
C LYS A 106 -7.52 -20.55 -25.66
N ASP A 107 -8.33 -19.53 -25.38
CA ASP A 107 -9.07 -18.76 -26.38
C ASP A 107 -8.27 -17.54 -26.91
N ASN A 108 -7.04 -17.33 -26.43
CA ASN A 108 -6.17 -16.25 -26.85
C ASN A 108 -5.35 -16.65 -28.08
N ALA A 109 -5.51 -15.91 -29.19
CA ALA A 109 -4.79 -16.15 -30.45
C ALA A 109 -3.25 -16.15 -30.31
N PHE A 110 -2.70 -15.53 -29.26
CA PHE A 110 -1.27 -15.39 -29.01
C PHE A 110 -0.76 -16.30 -27.88
N VAL A 111 -1.56 -17.26 -27.41
CA VAL A 111 -1.20 -18.11 -26.25
C VAL A 111 0.18 -18.78 -26.41
N ASN A 112 0.53 -19.22 -27.62
CA ASN A 112 1.81 -19.86 -27.89
C ASN A 112 3.00 -18.93 -27.63
N SER A 113 2.90 -17.66 -28.07
CA SER A 113 3.96 -16.69 -27.86
C SER A 113 4.01 -16.21 -26.40
N LEU A 114 2.85 -16.00 -25.79
CA LEU A 114 2.77 -15.60 -24.38
C LEU A 114 3.31 -16.69 -23.43
N ALA A 115 3.21 -17.96 -23.82
CA ALA A 115 3.64 -19.11 -23.02
C ALA A 115 5.10 -19.52 -23.28
N GLU A 116 5.88 -18.77 -24.08
CA GLU A 116 7.28 -19.11 -24.41
C GLU A 116 8.21 -19.18 -23.19
N CYS A 117 7.86 -18.47 -22.11
CA CYS A 117 8.62 -18.45 -20.87
C CYS A 117 7.72 -18.82 -19.69
N ASP A 118 8.25 -19.66 -18.80
CA ASP A 118 7.59 -19.95 -17.54
C ASP A 118 7.49 -18.67 -16.70
N ARG A 119 6.36 -18.50 -16.02
CA ARG A 119 6.03 -17.32 -15.22
C ARG A 119 5.89 -17.65 -13.75
N VAL A 120 6.39 -18.83 -13.34
CA VAL A 120 6.47 -19.22 -11.94
C VAL A 120 7.35 -18.20 -11.19
N PRO A 121 6.79 -17.49 -10.20
CA PRO A 121 7.57 -16.60 -9.36
C PRO A 121 8.72 -17.31 -8.66
N ASP A 122 9.86 -16.63 -8.54
CA ASP A 122 11.00 -17.17 -7.79
C ASP A 122 10.67 -17.26 -6.30
N GLN A 123 10.87 -18.45 -5.73
CA GLN A 123 10.53 -18.75 -4.35
C GLN A 123 11.36 -17.92 -3.36
N ALA A 124 12.64 -17.72 -3.65
CA ALA A 124 13.53 -16.97 -2.78
C ALA A 124 13.20 -15.47 -2.79
N GLN A 125 12.80 -14.93 -3.94
CA GLN A 125 12.33 -13.56 -4.06
C GLN A 125 11.00 -13.37 -3.32
N LEU A 126 10.04 -14.29 -3.47
CA LEU A 126 8.79 -14.23 -2.72
C LEU A 126 9.02 -14.22 -1.20
N ASP A 127 9.97 -15.00 -0.71
CA ASP A 127 10.29 -15.04 0.72
C ASP A 127 10.84 -13.69 1.20
N LYS A 128 11.71 -13.06 0.40
CA LYS A 128 12.21 -11.70 0.69
C LYS A 128 11.07 -10.68 0.68
N ASP A 129 10.18 -10.75 -0.31
CA ASP A 129 9.06 -9.80 -0.44
C ASP A 129 8.07 -9.94 0.72
N ILE A 130 7.81 -11.17 1.17
CA ILE A 130 6.99 -11.46 2.35
C ILE A 130 7.65 -10.90 3.61
N GLU A 131 8.95 -11.13 3.80
CA GLU A 131 9.69 -10.60 4.96
C GLU A 131 9.69 -9.06 4.96
N PHE A 132 9.91 -8.43 3.80
CA PHE A 132 9.77 -6.99 3.66
C PHE A 132 8.37 -6.51 4.09
N ALA A 133 7.31 -7.11 3.55
CA ALA A 133 5.94 -6.72 3.86
C ALA A 133 5.52 -7.03 5.32
N LYS A 134 6.27 -7.87 6.05
CA LYS A 134 5.97 -8.24 7.44
C LYS A 134 6.79 -7.49 8.47
N ALA A 135 8.10 -7.40 8.26
CA ALA A 135 9.09 -7.09 9.30
C ALA A 135 9.98 -5.90 8.94
N ASP A 136 9.79 -5.27 7.78
CA ASP A 136 10.52 -4.05 7.44
C ASP A 136 10.27 -2.95 8.50
N PRO A 137 11.30 -2.24 8.98
CA PRO A 137 11.14 -1.19 9.99
C PRO A 137 10.17 -0.08 9.60
N LEU A 138 10.08 0.28 8.32
CA LEU A 138 9.13 1.29 7.83
C LEU A 138 7.71 0.75 7.87
N VAL A 139 7.51 -0.51 7.48
CA VAL A 139 6.21 -1.18 7.57
C VAL A 139 5.76 -1.29 9.02
N GLU A 140 6.66 -1.59 9.95
CA GLU A 140 6.35 -1.60 11.38
C GLU A 140 5.98 -0.19 11.88
N LYS A 141 6.72 0.85 11.48
CA LYS A 141 6.37 2.25 11.80
C LYS A 141 4.96 2.59 11.30
N LEU A 142 4.62 2.21 10.06
CA LEU A 142 3.28 2.40 9.48
C LEU A 142 2.19 1.69 10.29
N ARG A 143 2.44 0.48 10.78
CA ARG A 143 1.47 -0.26 11.63
C ARG A 143 1.28 0.38 12.99
N ILE A 144 2.35 0.82 13.63
CA ILE A 144 2.25 1.53 14.92
C ILE A 144 1.45 2.83 14.73
N TRP A 145 1.72 3.57 13.65
CA TRP A 145 0.98 4.78 13.29
C TRP A 145 -0.49 4.52 13.01
N ARG A 146 -0.81 3.47 12.26
CA ARG A 146 -2.18 3.01 12.02
C ARG A 146 -2.94 2.89 13.34
N ASN A 147 -2.36 2.19 14.32
CA ASN A 147 -3.03 1.88 15.58
C ASN A 147 -3.13 3.05 16.55
N ASN A 148 -2.15 3.96 16.55
CA ASN A 148 -2.03 4.98 17.59
C ASN A 148 -2.39 6.40 17.14
N ILE A 149 -2.46 6.65 15.83
CA ILE A 149 -2.71 7.99 15.26
C ILE A 149 -3.89 7.95 14.29
N VAL A 150 -3.87 7.01 13.33
CA VAL A 150 -4.83 6.99 12.21
C VAL A 150 -6.18 6.41 12.61
N ALA A 151 -6.21 5.21 13.19
CA ALA A 151 -7.45 4.55 13.60
C ALA A 151 -8.01 5.17 14.90
N HIS A 152 -7.12 5.61 15.78
CA HIS A 152 -7.44 6.19 17.08
C HIS A 152 -6.39 7.25 17.43
N LYS A 153 -6.78 8.34 18.10
CA LYS A 153 -5.82 9.22 18.77
C LYS A 153 -5.48 8.63 20.13
N GLY A 154 -4.43 7.80 20.18
CA GLY A 154 -4.04 7.09 21.39
C GLY A 154 -3.74 8.03 22.56
N SER A 155 -4.21 7.71 23.76
CA SER A 155 -4.06 8.60 24.94
C SER A 155 -2.61 8.94 25.26
N LYS A 156 -1.67 8.02 25.05
CA LYS A 156 -0.24 8.28 25.21
C LYS A 156 0.30 9.32 24.21
N PHE A 157 -0.20 9.30 22.97
CA PHE A 157 0.14 10.28 21.94
C PHE A 157 -0.47 11.64 22.27
N VAL A 158 -1.78 11.68 22.56
CA VAL A 158 -2.50 12.91 22.94
C VAL A 158 -1.89 13.58 24.19
N LEU A 159 -1.39 12.79 25.14
CA LEU A 159 -0.75 13.28 26.35
C LEU A 159 0.75 13.56 26.19
N GLY A 160 1.32 13.47 24.97
CA GLY A 160 2.73 13.75 24.70
C GLY A 160 3.72 12.76 25.33
N LYS A 161 3.26 11.57 25.72
CA LYS A 161 4.06 10.52 26.39
C LYS A 161 4.65 9.48 25.43
N ALA A 162 4.56 9.73 24.12
CA ALA A 162 5.08 8.86 23.06
C ALA A 162 5.76 9.68 21.95
N PRO A 163 6.93 10.31 22.22
CA PRO A 163 7.63 11.15 21.23
C PRO A 163 8.11 10.37 20.00
N GLN A 164 8.26 9.06 20.11
CA GLN A 164 8.59 8.16 18.99
C GLN A 164 7.49 8.11 17.91
N LEU A 165 6.29 8.58 18.26
CA LEU A 165 5.13 8.68 17.37
C LEU A 165 4.87 10.11 16.92
N SER A 166 5.59 11.11 17.44
CA SER A 166 5.48 12.49 16.97
C SER A 166 6.39 12.80 15.79
N GLU A 167 7.36 11.94 15.49
CA GLU A 167 8.17 12.05 14.27
C GLU A 167 7.36 11.56 13.07
N ASP A 168 7.09 12.44 12.10
CA ASP A 168 6.46 12.06 10.83
C ASP A 168 7.17 10.80 10.26
N PRO A 169 6.45 9.75 9.84
CA PRO A 169 7.05 8.57 9.21
C PRO A 169 7.93 8.92 8.02
N LEU A 170 7.75 10.10 7.45
CA LEU A 170 8.50 10.65 6.34
C LEU A 170 9.23 11.95 6.67
N GLU A 171 9.49 12.26 7.96
CA GLU A 171 10.22 13.45 8.44
C GLU A 171 11.73 13.43 8.10
N CYS A 172 12.09 12.89 6.94
CA CYS A 172 13.31 13.25 6.25
C CYS A 172 12.98 14.30 5.19
N ILE A 173 12.52 15.48 5.58
CA ILE A 173 12.79 16.80 4.96
C ILE A 173 12.17 17.86 5.89
N PRO A 174 12.96 18.79 6.45
CA PRO A 174 12.42 19.85 7.30
C PRO A 174 11.53 20.78 6.48
N LEU A 175 10.32 21.00 6.95
CA LEU A 175 9.47 22.12 6.56
C LEU A 175 9.32 23.03 7.77
N LEU A 176 10.34 23.90 7.93
CA LEU A 176 10.33 25.29 8.37
C LEU A 176 11.80 25.74 8.53
#